data_AF-A0A946M056-F1
#
_entry.id   AF-A0A946M056-F1
#
_cell.length_a   1.000
_cell.length_b   1.000
_cell.length_c   1.000
_cell.angle_alpha   90.00
_cell.angle_beta   90.00
_cell.angle_gamma   90.00
#
_symmetry.space_group_name_H-M   'P 1'
#
loop_
_entity.id
_entity.type
_entity.pdbx_description
1 polymer ?
#
loop_
_entity_poly.entity_id
_entity_poly.type
_entity_poly.pdbx_seq_one_letter_code
_entity_poly.pdbx_strand_id
1 'polypeptide(L)'
;MMEKIDKQAGELLPKPELARRRFLMGSMGLVGGAAAGLVPGVSATGNNLPPNVPAWTRSLGPGVLTNPYGQPSPFESNVQRRTVDWLTPDRIASISFTPLADLKGIITPSGVVFERYHAGLPAIEPAEHRLMIHGMVDRPLIFTMEDLMKFPSSSVIRFLECPANGGMEWRGAQMDGVQFTHGMLACCEWTGVMLSTLLSEAGIKKGANWVLAEGADGSHMSRSIPMNKAMDDAMIVY
;
A
#
# COMPACT_ATOMS: atom_id res chain seq x y z
N MET A 1 25.27 -66.31 -8.55
CA MET A 1 26.34 -66.65 -7.59
C MET A 1 26.59 -65.38 -6.78
N MET A 2 25.67 -64.98 -5.89
CA MET A 2 25.28 -65.59 -4.60
C MET A 2 26.44 -65.60 -3.61
N GLU A 3 26.18 -64.98 -2.44
CA GLU A 3 27.00 -64.94 -1.21
C GLU A 3 28.23 -63.99 -1.25
N LYS A 4 28.48 -63.11 -0.26
CA LYS A 4 28.19 -63.17 1.17
C LYS A 4 27.88 -61.79 1.75
N ILE A 5 26.81 -61.77 2.54
CA ILE A 5 26.58 -60.83 3.64
C ILE A 5 27.51 -61.30 4.77
N ASP A 6 28.31 -60.40 5.34
CA ASP A 6 28.86 -60.63 6.67
C ASP A 6 28.71 -59.41 7.56
N LYS A 7 28.22 -59.71 8.77
CA LYS A 7 27.84 -58.80 9.83
C LYS A 7 29.10 -58.44 10.62
N GLN A 8 29.37 -57.14 10.76
CA GLN A 8 30.03 -56.64 11.97
C GLN A 8 29.15 -55.58 12.62
N ALA A 9 28.60 -55.97 13.77
CA ALA A 9 28.22 -55.08 14.85
C ALA A 9 29.45 -54.23 15.25
N GLY A 10 29.35 -52.99 15.70
CA GLY A 10 28.25 -52.26 16.29
C GLY A 10 28.86 -51.01 16.90
N GLU A 11 29.02 -49.96 16.11
CA GLU A 11 29.27 -48.61 16.64
C GLU A 11 27.92 -48.01 17.02
N LEU A 12 27.68 -47.95 18.32
CA LEU A 12 26.54 -47.26 18.92
C LEU A 12 26.59 -45.78 18.53
N LEU A 13 25.81 -45.39 17.52
CA LEU A 13 25.40 -44.00 17.33
C LEU A 13 24.86 -43.49 18.68
N PRO A 14 25.36 -42.35 19.20
CA PRO A 14 24.94 -41.85 20.50
C PRO A 14 23.43 -41.59 20.47
N LYS A 15 22.70 -42.21 21.40
CA LYS A 15 21.25 -42.03 21.53
C LYS A 15 20.93 -40.51 21.60
N PRO A 16 19.99 -39.99 20.79
CA PRO A 16 19.74 -38.55 20.65
C PRO A 16 19.44 -37.84 21.99
N GLU A 17 18.93 -38.57 22.98
CA GLU A 17 18.64 -38.02 24.31
C GLU A 17 19.88 -37.63 25.13
N LEU A 18 21.02 -38.33 24.98
CA LEU A 18 22.23 -38.08 25.77
C LEU A 18 23.02 -36.87 25.25
N ALA A 19 22.98 -36.61 23.93
CA ALA A 19 23.56 -35.41 23.33
C ALA A 19 22.80 -34.14 23.72
N ARG A 20 21.46 -34.23 23.82
CA ARG A 20 20.58 -33.12 24.23
C ARG A 20 20.78 -32.72 25.70
N ARG A 21 21.00 -33.71 26.60
CA ARG A 21 21.29 -33.44 28.01
C ARG A 21 22.67 -32.85 28.26
N ARG A 22 23.69 -33.22 27.48
CA ARG A 22 25.03 -32.60 27.57
C ARG A 22 25.06 -31.16 27.04
N PHE A 23 24.26 -30.84 26.03
CA PHE A 23 24.10 -29.45 25.56
C PHE A 23 23.46 -28.55 26.61
N LEU A 24 22.45 -29.05 27.34
CA LEU A 24 21.79 -28.32 28.42
C LEU A 24 22.61 -28.22 29.72
N MET A 25 23.53 -29.17 29.98
CA MET A 25 24.42 -29.12 31.15
C MET A 25 25.72 -28.35 30.90
N GLY A 26 26.12 -28.12 29.65
CA GLY A 26 27.30 -27.32 29.30
C GLY A 26 27.15 -25.80 29.54
N SER A 27 25.95 -25.33 29.87
CA SER A 27 25.63 -23.90 30.08
C SER A 27 25.53 -23.47 31.55
N MET A 28 25.66 -24.39 32.51
CA MET A 28 25.58 -24.07 33.96
C MET A 28 26.95 -23.83 34.60
N GLY A 29 27.76 -22.99 33.98
CA GLY A 29 29.15 -22.75 34.39
C GLY A 29 29.58 -21.29 34.38
N LEU A 30 28.71 -20.33 34.69
CA LEU A 30 29.11 -18.95 35.04
C LEU A 30 28.18 -18.42 36.15
N VAL A 31 28.66 -18.51 37.38
CA VAL A 31 28.10 -17.86 38.57
C VAL A 31 28.60 -16.42 38.61
N GLY A 32 27.70 -15.44 38.56
CA GLY A 32 27.98 -14.04 38.90
C GLY A 32 27.54 -13.01 37.86
N GLY A 33 26.25 -12.68 37.85
CA GLY A 33 25.66 -11.62 37.02
C GLY A 33 24.47 -12.14 36.22
N ALA A 34 23.34 -11.43 36.25
CA ALA A 34 22.10 -11.81 35.58
C ALA A 34 22.30 -11.91 34.05
N ALA A 35 22.74 -13.07 33.55
CA ALA A 35 22.76 -13.39 32.14
C ALA A 35 21.34 -13.85 31.75
N ALA A 36 20.48 -12.88 31.43
CA ALA A 36 19.27 -13.17 30.68
C ALA A 36 19.69 -13.86 29.37
N GLY A 37 19.14 -15.05 29.10
CA GLY A 37 19.48 -15.85 27.93
C GLY A 37 19.28 -15.05 26.64
N LEU A 38 20.38 -14.63 26.02
CA LEU A 38 20.35 -14.03 24.69
C LEU A 38 20.00 -15.12 23.68
N VAL A 39 18.92 -14.89 22.92
CA VAL A 39 18.60 -15.72 21.75
C VAL A 39 19.75 -15.57 20.75
N PRO A 40 20.38 -16.66 20.27
CA PRO A 40 21.43 -16.58 19.26
C PRO A 40 20.91 -15.83 18.02
N GLY A 41 21.58 -14.75 17.63
CA GLY A 41 21.20 -13.92 16.47
C GLY A 41 20.66 -12.53 16.80
N VAL A 42 20.38 -12.22 18.07
CA VAL A 42 20.03 -10.85 18.48
C VAL A 42 21.33 -10.07 18.69
N SER A 43 21.85 -9.46 17.62
CA SER A 43 22.89 -8.44 17.74
C SER A 43 22.22 -7.15 18.24
N ALA A 44 22.11 -7.02 19.55
CA ALA A 44 21.56 -5.82 20.16
C ALA A 44 22.58 -4.68 20.07
N THR A 45 22.52 -3.94 18.99
CA THR A 45 23.29 -2.71 18.81
C THR A 45 22.60 -1.60 19.61
N GLY A 46 23.00 -1.42 20.87
CA GLY A 46 22.61 -0.24 21.63
C GLY A 46 22.79 -0.37 23.15
N ASN A 47 23.05 0.76 23.81
CA ASN A 47 23.12 0.86 25.27
C ASN A 47 21.76 0.65 25.97
N ASN A 48 20.73 0.25 25.22
CA ASN A 48 19.36 0.08 25.70
C ASN A 48 18.95 -1.39 25.88
N LEU A 49 19.89 -2.22 26.30
CA LEU A 49 19.61 -3.59 26.71
C LEU A 49 19.24 -3.64 28.20
N PRO A 50 18.25 -4.45 28.61
CA PRO A 50 18.05 -4.74 30.04
C PRO A 50 19.36 -5.24 30.68
N PRO A 51 19.71 -4.77 31.90
CA PRO A 51 18.91 -4.01 32.85
C PRO A 51 18.97 -2.47 32.70
N ASN A 52 19.56 -1.93 31.63
CA ASN A 52 19.61 -0.47 31.44
C ASN A 52 18.21 0.10 31.25
N VAL A 53 17.94 1.24 31.89
CA VAL A 53 16.66 1.96 31.77
C VAL A 53 16.73 2.91 30.56
N PRO A 54 15.82 2.80 29.58
CA PRO A 54 15.83 3.67 28.42
C PRO A 54 15.68 5.16 28.75
N ALA A 55 16.36 6.03 28.01
CA ALA A 55 16.35 7.48 28.28
C ALA A 55 14.93 8.08 28.20
N TRP A 56 14.10 7.62 27.25
CA TRP A 56 12.75 8.14 27.04
C TRP A 56 11.77 7.83 28.19
N THR A 57 12.10 6.92 29.11
CA THR A 57 11.25 6.68 30.30
C THR A 57 11.54 7.68 31.43
N ARG A 58 12.52 8.57 31.26
CA ARG A 58 13.00 9.50 32.30
C ARG A 58 12.64 10.97 32.03
N SER A 59 11.90 11.24 30.95
CA SER A 59 11.48 12.60 30.57
C SER A 59 10.06 12.57 30.00
N LEU A 60 9.34 13.67 30.14
CA LEU A 60 8.07 13.85 29.43
C LEU A 60 8.35 14.06 27.93
N GLY A 61 7.48 13.50 27.09
CA GLY A 61 7.48 13.74 25.65
C GLY A 61 6.65 14.96 25.24
N PRO A 62 6.46 15.17 23.93
CA PRO A 62 5.56 16.20 23.40
C PRO A 62 4.13 16.06 23.94
N GLY A 63 3.45 17.19 24.16
CA GLY A 63 2.05 17.21 24.59
C GLY A 63 1.07 16.93 23.44
N VAL A 64 -0.22 16.75 23.78
CA VAL A 64 -1.31 16.71 22.79
C VAL A 64 -1.31 17.98 21.93
N LEU A 65 -1.72 17.85 20.67
CA LEU A 65 -1.75 18.95 19.68
C LEU A 65 -0.36 19.52 19.28
N THR A 66 0.75 18.89 19.68
CA THR A 66 2.08 19.30 19.17
C THR A 66 2.14 19.21 17.64
N ASN A 67 1.55 18.16 17.06
CA ASN A 67 1.35 18.00 15.62
C ASN A 67 -0.15 17.81 15.35
N PRO A 68 -0.91 18.89 15.05
CA PRO A 68 -2.34 18.80 14.79
C PRO A 68 -2.71 17.89 13.61
N TYR A 69 -1.78 17.73 12.65
CA TYR A 69 -1.84 16.70 11.61
C TYR A 69 -0.63 15.77 11.78
N GLY A 70 -0.90 14.50 12.06
CA GLY A 70 0.14 13.51 12.33
C GLY A 70 1.08 13.30 11.15
N GLN A 71 2.34 13.00 11.45
CA GLN A 71 3.33 12.56 10.48
C GLN A 71 3.90 11.21 10.93
N PRO A 72 4.41 10.38 10.01
CA PRO A 72 5.10 9.15 10.38
C PRO A 72 6.26 9.40 11.35
N SER A 73 6.59 8.37 12.12
CA SER A 73 7.78 8.37 12.97
C SER A 73 9.04 8.67 12.14
N PRO A 74 10.02 9.42 12.67
CA PRO A 74 11.30 9.62 11.98
C PRO A 74 12.06 8.30 11.71
N PHE A 75 11.73 7.23 12.46
CA PHE A 75 12.30 5.89 12.27
C PHE A 75 11.68 5.11 11.09
N GLU A 76 10.63 5.64 10.46
CA GLU A 76 9.93 5.04 9.31
C GLU A 76 10.20 5.81 8.01
N SER A 77 11.31 6.54 7.93
CA SER A 77 11.66 7.40 6.79
C SER A 77 11.82 6.65 5.46
N ASN A 78 12.00 5.32 5.49
CA ASN A 78 12.04 4.47 4.30
C ASN A 78 10.64 4.19 3.71
N VAL A 79 9.57 4.36 4.49
CA VAL A 79 8.18 4.08 4.08
C VAL A 79 7.63 5.26 3.29
N GLN A 80 8.07 5.38 2.04
CA GLN A 80 7.73 6.49 1.16
C GLN A 80 7.52 6.02 -0.28
N ARG A 81 6.81 6.84 -1.06
CA ARG A 81 6.73 6.69 -2.51
C ARG A 81 8.13 6.76 -3.11
N ARG A 82 8.37 6.00 -4.18
CA ARG A 82 9.57 6.11 -5.01
C ARG A 82 9.16 6.26 -6.46
N THR A 83 10.07 6.72 -7.31
CA THR A 83 9.90 6.74 -8.77
C THR A 83 11.18 6.23 -9.41
N VAL A 84 11.12 5.95 -10.71
CA VAL A 84 12.23 5.47 -11.51
C VAL A 84 12.45 6.48 -12.63
N ASP A 85 13.51 7.28 -12.52
CA ASP A 85 13.72 8.44 -13.39
C ASP A 85 13.87 8.10 -14.89
N TRP A 86 14.32 6.89 -15.22
CA TRP A 86 14.48 6.45 -16.61
C TRP A 86 13.20 5.88 -17.24
N LEU A 87 12.14 5.68 -16.46
CA LEU A 87 10.90 5.04 -16.93
C LEU A 87 10.06 5.97 -17.83
N THR A 88 10.12 7.27 -17.59
CA THR A 88 9.40 8.29 -18.37
C THR A 88 10.30 9.47 -18.70
N PRO A 89 10.00 10.26 -19.75
CA PRO A 89 10.84 11.39 -20.15
C PRO A 89 10.97 12.50 -19.09
N ASP A 90 9.94 12.64 -18.24
CA ASP A 90 9.88 13.62 -17.15
C ASP A 90 9.07 13.07 -15.96
N ARG A 91 9.00 13.85 -14.87
CA ARG A 91 8.25 13.51 -13.64
C ARG A 91 6.79 14.02 -13.62
N ILE A 92 6.39 14.85 -14.60
CA ILE A 92 5.05 15.44 -14.70
C ILE A 92 4.07 14.42 -15.30
N ALA A 93 4.48 13.73 -16.36
CA ALA A 93 3.74 12.65 -17.01
C ALA A 93 4.25 11.27 -16.57
N SER A 94 4.36 11.05 -15.26
CA SER A 94 5.10 9.92 -14.67
C SER A 94 4.27 9.05 -13.72
N ILE A 95 4.97 8.19 -13.00
CA ILE A 95 4.46 7.18 -12.07
C ILE A 95 5.34 7.16 -10.81
N SER A 96 4.72 7.03 -9.64
CA SER A 96 5.38 6.65 -8.39
C SER A 96 4.91 5.26 -7.94
N PHE A 97 5.53 4.73 -6.89
CA PHE A 97 5.33 3.37 -6.43
C PHE A 97 5.05 3.32 -4.92
N THR A 98 3.95 2.67 -4.54
CA THR A 98 3.61 2.38 -3.14
C THR A 98 4.63 1.41 -2.52
N PRO A 99 5.15 1.66 -1.30
CA PRO A 99 6.13 0.81 -0.62
C PRO A 99 5.50 -0.47 -0.06
N LEU A 100 4.91 -1.30 -0.92
CA LEU A 100 4.08 -2.46 -0.53
C LEU A 100 4.77 -3.41 0.48
N ALA A 101 6.09 -3.61 0.37
CA ALA A 101 6.85 -4.50 1.25
C ALA A 101 6.91 -4.01 2.71
N ASP A 102 6.84 -2.69 2.91
CA ASP A 102 6.90 -2.05 4.22
C ASP A 102 5.51 -1.90 4.87
N LEU A 103 4.44 -2.08 4.08
CA LEU A 103 3.06 -1.96 4.56
C LEU A 103 2.52 -3.29 5.13
N LYS A 104 1.45 -3.18 5.91
CA LYS A 104 0.71 -4.31 6.50
C LYS A 104 -0.80 -4.11 6.30
N GLY A 105 -1.54 -5.22 6.26
CA GLY A 105 -2.97 -5.19 6.01
C GLY A 105 -3.29 -4.87 4.54
N ILE A 106 -4.52 -4.41 4.29
CA ILE A 106 -5.00 -4.12 2.93
C ILE A 106 -5.18 -2.64 2.65
N ILE A 107 -5.24 -1.77 3.67
CA ILE A 107 -5.43 -0.33 3.47
C ILE A 107 -4.07 0.35 3.33
N THR A 108 -3.87 1.01 2.20
CA THR A 108 -2.69 1.81 1.89
C THR A 108 -2.85 3.19 2.52
N PRO A 109 -1.92 3.66 3.37
CA PRO A 109 -1.99 5.02 3.90
C PRO A 109 -1.95 6.06 2.78
N SER A 110 -2.85 7.06 2.82
CA SER A 110 -3.02 8.04 1.73
C SER A 110 -1.74 8.78 1.35
N GLY A 111 -0.81 8.98 2.29
CA GLY A 111 0.50 9.60 2.03
C GLY A 111 1.45 8.77 1.16
N VAL A 112 1.16 7.47 0.94
CA VAL A 112 2.00 6.57 0.14
C VAL A 112 1.25 5.78 -0.93
N VAL A 113 -0.01 6.12 -1.20
CA VAL A 113 -0.76 5.67 -2.39
C VAL A 113 -0.01 6.09 -3.65
N PHE A 114 0.29 5.18 -4.56
CA PHE A 114 1.04 5.49 -5.78
C PHE A 114 0.35 6.59 -6.61
N GLU A 115 1.12 7.33 -7.38
CA GLU A 115 0.64 8.46 -8.18
C GLU A 115 0.93 8.19 -9.65
N ARG A 116 -0.06 8.38 -10.53
CA ARG A 116 0.16 8.40 -11.99
C ARG A 116 -0.48 9.67 -12.55
N TYR A 117 0.33 10.54 -13.13
CA TYR A 117 -0.14 11.73 -13.84
C TYR A 117 0.24 11.72 -15.32
N HIS A 118 -0.49 12.50 -16.11
CA HIS A 118 -0.17 12.74 -17.52
C HIS A 118 0.08 14.22 -17.83
N ALA A 119 -0.34 15.14 -16.95
CA ALA A 119 -0.02 16.56 -16.99
C ALA A 119 0.21 17.14 -15.58
N GLY A 120 0.74 16.34 -14.66
CA GLY A 120 0.94 16.72 -13.26
C GLY A 120 -0.36 16.78 -12.45
N LEU A 121 -0.25 17.21 -11.19
CA LEU A 121 -1.36 17.36 -10.25
C LEU A 121 -1.91 18.80 -10.31
N PRO A 122 -3.16 19.01 -10.77
CA PRO A 122 -3.77 20.33 -10.72
C PRO A 122 -4.14 20.72 -9.28
N ALA A 123 -3.90 21.98 -8.92
CA ALA A 123 -4.41 22.57 -7.67
C ALA A 123 -5.77 23.21 -7.95
N ILE A 124 -6.85 22.48 -7.63
CA ILE A 124 -8.23 22.92 -7.87
C ILE A 124 -8.84 23.39 -6.56
N GLU A 125 -9.25 24.65 -6.51
CA GLU A 125 -10.02 25.17 -5.38
C GLU A 125 -11.41 24.50 -5.35
N PRO A 126 -11.82 23.83 -4.25
CA PRO A 126 -13.10 23.13 -4.19
C PRO A 126 -14.32 23.99 -4.54
N ALA A 127 -14.30 25.29 -4.22
CA ALA A 127 -15.38 26.22 -4.56
C ALA A 127 -15.50 26.51 -6.07
N GLU A 128 -14.42 26.33 -6.83
CA GLU A 128 -14.37 26.53 -8.28
C GLU A 128 -14.62 25.22 -9.06
N HIS A 129 -14.49 24.06 -8.42
CA HIS A 129 -14.73 22.77 -9.06
C HIS A 129 -16.17 22.64 -9.57
N ARG A 130 -16.32 22.14 -10.81
CA ARG A 130 -17.61 21.86 -11.45
C ARG A 130 -17.57 20.49 -12.11
N LEU A 131 -18.55 19.64 -11.79
CA LEU A 131 -18.79 18.39 -12.52
C LEU A 131 -19.96 18.60 -13.47
N MET A 132 -19.73 18.49 -14.78
CA MET A 132 -20.79 18.57 -15.79
C MET A 132 -21.24 17.17 -16.22
N ILE A 133 -22.55 16.95 -16.30
CA ILE A 133 -23.16 15.80 -16.97
C ILE A 133 -23.99 16.32 -18.14
N HIS A 134 -23.63 15.92 -19.36
CA HIS A 134 -24.32 16.35 -20.59
C HIS A 134 -24.31 15.26 -21.67
N GLY A 135 -24.85 15.56 -22.86
CA GLY A 135 -24.93 14.63 -23.99
C GLY A 135 -26.31 14.01 -24.13
N MET A 136 -26.40 12.67 -24.14
CA MET A 136 -27.67 11.94 -24.27
C MET A 136 -28.43 11.87 -22.93
N VAL A 137 -28.79 13.03 -22.41
CA VAL A 137 -29.59 13.21 -21.18
C VAL A 137 -30.75 14.17 -21.44
N ASP A 138 -31.79 14.08 -20.63
CA ASP A 138 -32.96 14.96 -20.68
C ASP A 138 -32.63 16.34 -20.11
N ARG A 139 -31.83 16.38 -19.04
CA ARG A 139 -31.40 17.59 -18.34
C ARG A 139 -29.87 17.58 -18.20
N PRO A 140 -29.14 18.37 -19.00
CA PRO A 140 -27.73 18.64 -18.72
C PRO A 140 -27.59 19.36 -17.37
N LEU A 141 -26.67 18.91 -16.53
CA LEU A 141 -26.48 19.41 -15.17
C LEU A 141 -25.02 19.79 -14.91
N ILE A 142 -24.82 20.76 -14.02
CA ILE A 142 -23.53 21.13 -13.47
C ILE A 142 -23.65 21.07 -11.95
N PHE A 143 -22.77 20.32 -11.29
CA PHE A 143 -22.73 20.18 -9.84
C PHE A 143 -21.50 20.88 -9.26
N THR A 144 -21.68 21.55 -8.13
CA THR A 144 -20.60 21.96 -7.23
C THR A 144 -20.19 20.83 -6.29
N MET A 145 -19.08 20.97 -5.56
CA MET A 145 -18.74 20.03 -4.50
C MET A 145 -19.82 19.94 -3.41
N GLU A 146 -20.45 21.06 -3.06
CA GLU A 146 -21.53 21.11 -2.07
C GLU A 146 -22.76 20.32 -2.55
N ASP A 147 -23.10 20.42 -3.84
CA ASP A 147 -24.20 19.65 -4.42
C ASP A 147 -23.93 18.15 -4.36
N LEU A 148 -22.71 17.73 -4.70
CA LEU A 148 -22.31 16.32 -4.64
C LEU A 148 -22.42 15.76 -3.22
N MET A 149 -21.99 16.52 -2.21
CA MET A 149 -22.04 16.07 -0.81
C MET A 149 -23.47 16.00 -0.22
N LYS A 150 -24.49 16.52 -0.91
CA LYS A 150 -25.90 16.41 -0.51
C LYS A 150 -26.58 15.11 -0.97
N PHE A 151 -26.02 14.42 -1.95
CA PHE A 151 -26.55 13.13 -2.41
C PHE A 151 -26.24 12.01 -1.40
N PRO A 152 -26.99 10.90 -1.42
CA PRO A 152 -26.66 9.73 -0.60
C PRO A 152 -25.25 9.22 -0.88
N SER A 153 -24.43 9.15 0.17
CA SER A 153 -23.05 8.67 0.09
C SER A 153 -22.94 7.18 0.39
N SER A 154 -21.90 6.54 -0.14
CA SER A 154 -21.53 5.16 0.13
C SER A 154 -20.02 5.04 0.25
N SER A 155 -19.54 4.06 1.01
CA SER A 155 -18.12 3.78 1.19
C SER A 155 -17.79 2.36 0.74
N VAL A 156 -16.71 2.20 -0.02
CA VAL A 156 -16.26 0.90 -0.55
C VAL A 156 -14.75 0.74 -0.42
N ILE A 157 -14.30 -0.45 -0.01
CA ILE A 157 -12.86 -0.78 -0.02
C ILE A 157 -12.53 -1.40 -1.38
N ARG A 158 -11.68 -0.71 -2.16
CA ARG A 158 -11.24 -1.18 -3.48
C ARG A 158 -9.78 -0.83 -3.74
N PHE A 159 -9.11 -1.70 -4.48
CA PHE A 159 -7.80 -1.40 -5.03
C PHE A 159 -7.90 -0.66 -6.36
N LEU A 160 -6.93 0.21 -6.62
CA LEU A 160 -6.62 0.77 -7.92
C LEU A 160 -5.27 0.21 -8.35
N GLU A 161 -5.21 -0.29 -9.58
CA GLU A 161 -3.99 -0.84 -10.17
C GLU A 161 -3.75 -0.20 -11.54
N CYS A 162 -2.52 0.28 -11.75
CA CYS A 162 -2.10 0.78 -13.05
C CYS A 162 -2.03 -0.39 -14.04
N PRO A 163 -2.55 -0.25 -15.28
CA PRO A 163 -2.41 -1.30 -16.29
C PRO A 163 -0.95 -1.60 -16.68
N ALA A 164 -0.01 -0.71 -16.33
CA ALA A 164 1.42 -0.91 -16.54
C ALA A 164 2.12 -1.54 -15.32
N ASN A 165 1.40 -1.91 -14.25
CA ASN A 165 1.99 -2.58 -13.10
C ASN A 165 2.64 -3.91 -13.53
N GLY A 166 3.89 -4.16 -13.10
CA GLY A 166 4.68 -5.28 -13.61
C GLY A 166 5.17 -5.15 -15.06
N GLY A 167 4.82 -4.05 -15.76
CA GLY A 167 5.15 -3.77 -17.16
C GLY A 167 6.62 -3.94 -17.53
N MET A 168 7.50 -3.57 -16.59
CA MET A 168 8.95 -3.64 -16.77
C MET A 168 9.47 -5.08 -16.79
N GLU A 169 8.76 -6.01 -16.14
CA GLU A 169 9.21 -7.38 -15.93
C GLU A 169 8.79 -8.32 -17.08
N TRP A 170 8.01 -7.85 -18.07
CA TRP A 170 7.48 -8.69 -19.16
C TRP A 170 8.55 -9.38 -19.99
N ARG A 171 9.74 -8.79 -20.10
CA ARG A 171 10.87 -9.32 -20.88
C ARG A 171 11.95 -9.97 -20.02
N GLY A 172 11.74 -10.07 -18.72
CA GLY A 172 12.71 -10.58 -17.76
C GLY A 172 12.82 -9.69 -16.53
N ALA A 173 13.53 -10.18 -15.51
CA ALA A 173 13.70 -9.46 -14.26
C ALA A 173 14.50 -8.16 -14.48
N GLN A 174 13.93 -7.00 -14.13
CA GLN A 174 14.59 -5.70 -14.28
C GLN A 174 14.79 -4.98 -12.94
N MET A 175 13.82 -5.06 -12.05
CA MET A 175 13.83 -4.30 -10.79
C MET A 175 14.19 -5.18 -9.57
N ASP A 176 14.78 -4.56 -8.54
CA ASP A 176 15.30 -5.23 -7.35
C ASP A 176 14.36 -5.19 -6.12
N GLY A 177 13.07 -4.89 -6.32
CA GLY A 177 12.11 -4.83 -5.22
C GLY A 177 10.64 -4.87 -5.62
N VAL A 178 9.79 -5.36 -4.70
CA VAL A 178 8.33 -5.43 -4.87
C VAL A 178 7.70 -4.05 -5.04
N GLN A 179 8.26 -3.03 -4.39
CA GLN A 179 7.83 -1.64 -4.59
C GLN A 179 7.91 -1.26 -6.07
N PHE A 180 8.99 -1.58 -6.78
CA PHE A 180 9.15 -1.18 -8.18
C PHE A 180 8.44 -2.11 -9.16
N THR A 181 8.38 -3.41 -8.87
CA THR A 181 7.74 -4.38 -9.76
C THR A 181 6.22 -4.36 -9.68
N HIS A 182 5.64 -4.16 -8.49
CA HIS A 182 4.20 -4.30 -8.25
C HIS A 182 3.57 -3.10 -7.53
N GLY A 183 4.34 -2.07 -7.20
CA GLY A 183 3.88 -0.93 -6.40
C GLY A 183 3.05 0.11 -7.16
N MET A 184 2.68 -0.10 -8.42
CA MET A 184 1.67 0.74 -9.09
C MET A 184 0.25 0.30 -8.69
N LEU A 185 0.06 0.06 -7.39
CA LEU A 185 -1.13 -0.50 -6.77
C LEU A 185 -1.32 0.09 -5.39
N ALA A 186 -2.56 0.46 -5.07
CA ALA A 186 -2.96 0.87 -3.72
C ALA A 186 -4.41 0.47 -3.46
N CYS A 187 -4.77 0.29 -2.21
CA CYS A 187 -6.13 -0.04 -1.80
C CYS A 187 -6.59 0.87 -0.67
N CYS A 188 -7.73 1.51 -0.85
CA CYS A 188 -8.30 2.50 0.07
C CYS A 188 -9.79 2.23 0.28
N GLU A 189 -10.33 2.81 1.35
CA GLU A 189 -11.76 3.04 1.46
C GLU A 189 -12.11 4.33 0.69
N TRP A 190 -13.02 4.22 -0.25
CA TRP A 190 -13.46 5.31 -1.12
C TRP A 190 -14.88 5.70 -0.74
N THR A 191 -15.09 6.96 -0.38
CA THR A 191 -16.42 7.51 -0.06
C THR A 191 -16.87 8.45 -1.17
N GLY A 192 -18.13 8.37 -1.54
CA GLY A 192 -18.67 9.21 -2.61
C GLY A 192 -20.11 8.89 -2.97
N VAL A 193 -20.54 9.38 -4.12
CA VAL A 193 -21.89 9.18 -4.67
C VAL A 193 -21.84 8.19 -5.81
N MET A 194 -22.82 7.28 -5.87
CA MET A 194 -22.98 6.38 -7.01
C MET A 194 -23.23 7.18 -8.29
N LEU A 195 -22.49 6.86 -9.37
CA LEU A 195 -22.67 7.53 -10.66
C LEU A 195 -24.08 7.32 -11.21
N SER A 196 -24.68 6.15 -10.95
CA SER A 196 -26.07 5.85 -11.30
C SER A 196 -27.07 6.84 -10.71
N THR A 197 -26.84 7.33 -9.50
CA THR A 197 -27.68 8.36 -8.84
C THR A 197 -27.64 9.67 -9.63
N LEU A 198 -26.45 10.15 -9.97
CA LEU A 198 -26.27 11.41 -10.71
C LEU A 198 -26.79 11.32 -12.13
N LEU A 199 -26.56 10.19 -12.81
CA LEU A 199 -27.08 9.96 -14.16
C LEU A 199 -28.61 9.84 -14.18
N SER A 200 -29.21 9.27 -13.13
CA SER A 200 -30.68 9.23 -12.98
C SER A 200 -31.26 10.64 -12.81
N GLU A 201 -30.60 11.51 -12.03
CA GLU A 201 -31.00 12.91 -11.87
C GLU A 201 -30.91 13.72 -13.19
N ALA A 202 -29.90 13.42 -14.02
CA ALA A 202 -29.78 14.00 -15.37
C ALA A 202 -30.81 13.45 -16.37
N GLY A 203 -31.35 12.25 -16.12
CA GLY A 203 -32.31 11.56 -17.00
C GLY A 203 -31.66 11.02 -18.27
N ILE A 204 -31.01 9.85 -18.20
CA ILE A 204 -30.36 9.23 -19.37
C ILE A 204 -31.38 8.91 -20.48
N LYS A 205 -31.09 9.34 -21.71
CA LYS A 205 -31.93 9.05 -22.87
C LYS A 205 -31.77 7.60 -23.36
N LYS A 206 -32.85 7.04 -23.91
CA LYS A 206 -32.85 5.73 -24.55
C LYS A 206 -31.77 5.66 -25.64
N GLY A 207 -30.95 4.61 -25.60
CA GLY A 207 -29.86 4.38 -26.57
C GLY A 207 -28.49 4.95 -26.16
N ALA A 208 -28.38 5.64 -25.02
CA ALA A 208 -27.09 6.00 -24.46
C ALA A 208 -26.35 4.74 -23.98
N ASN A 209 -25.19 4.44 -24.57
CA ASN A 209 -24.46 3.18 -24.35
C ASN A 209 -23.10 3.37 -23.68
N TRP A 210 -22.59 4.59 -23.61
CA TRP A 210 -21.27 4.92 -23.11
C TRP A 210 -21.28 6.24 -22.35
N VAL A 211 -20.42 6.33 -21.34
CA VAL A 211 -20.04 7.57 -20.67
C VAL A 211 -18.60 7.87 -21.09
N LEU A 212 -18.31 9.11 -21.49
CA LEU A 212 -16.95 9.62 -21.60
C LEU A 212 -16.68 10.46 -20.35
N ALA A 213 -15.78 10.00 -19.48
CA ALA A 213 -15.31 10.77 -18.34
C ALA A 213 -14.04 11.51 -18.76
N GLU A 214 -13.93 12.79 -18.41
CA GLU A 214 -12.78 13.66 -18.71
C GLU A 214 -12.29 14.33 -17.42
N GLY A 215 -10.98 14.35 -17.21
CA GLY A 215 -10.32 15.06 -16.12
C GLY A 215 -10.14 16.55 -16.38
N ALA A 216 -9.99 17.33 -15.31
CA ALA A 216 -9.76 18.78 -15.38
C ALA A 216 -8.26 19.16 -15.51
N ASP A 217 -7.36 18.18 -15.59
CA ASP A 217 -5.93 18.40 -15.74
C ASP A 217 -5.56 18.76 -17.19
N GLY A 218 -4.34 19.26 -17.41
CA GLY A 218 -3.89 19.70 -18.74
C GLY A 218 -3.84 18.60 -19.80
N SER A 219 -3.92 17.32 -19.42
CA SER A 219 -4.03 16.20 -20.38
C SER A 219 -5.46 15.89 -20.79
N HIS A 220 -6.46 16.47 -20.13
CA HIS A 220 -7.87 16.13 -20.27
C HIS A 220 -8.08 14.62 -20.24
N MET A 221 -7.45 13.95 -19.27
CA MET A 221 -7.36 12.49 -19.27
C MET A 221 -8.77 11.90 -19.36
N SER A 222 -9.03 11.20 -20.45
CA SER A 222 -10.39 10.76 -20.78
C SER A 222 -10.48 9.26 -20.99
N ARG A 223 -11.60 8.69 -20.55
CA ARG A 223 -11.87 7.25 -20.68
C ARG A 223 -13.35 7.03 -20.96
N SER A 224 -13.62 6.14 -21.92
CA SER A 224 -14.97 5.64 -22.17
C SER A 224 -15.29 4.47 -21.26
N ILE A 225 -16.46 4.53 -20.63
CA ILE A 225 -16.98 3.50 -19.73
C ILE A 225 -18.32 3.00 -20.31
N PRO A 226 -18.50 1.68 -20.49
CA PRO A 226 -19.79 1.14 -20.89
C PRO A 226 -20.90 1.54 -19.91
N MET A 227 -22.08 1.90 -20.42
CA MET A 227 -23.18 2.40 -19.58
C MET A 227 -23.60 1.39 -18.50
N ASN A 228 -23.58 0.08 -18.80
CA ASN A 228 -23.89 -0.95 -17.82
C ASN A 228 -22.91 -0.94 -16.63
N LYS A 229 -21.62 -0.72 -16.87
CA LYS A 229 -20.63 -0.60 -15.79
C LYS A 229 -20.78 0.71 -15.02
N ALA A 230 -21.07 1.81 -15.72
CA ALA A 230 -21.33 3.11 -15.10
C ALA A 230 -22.54 3.09 -14.16
N MET A 231 -23.57 2.31 -14.51
CA MET A 231 -24.80 2.17 -13.72
C MET A 231 -24.71 1.12 -12.58
N ASP A 232 -23.70 0.25 -12.62
CA ASP A 232 -23.50 -0.84 -11.66
C ASP A 232 -22.87 -0.33 -10.35
N ASP A 233 -21.57 -0.06 -10.37
CA ASP A 233 -20.78 0.15 -9.16
C ASP A 233 -19.80 1.35 -9.25
N ALA A 234 -19.90 2.16 -10.31
CA ALA A 234 -19.07 3.34 -10.51
C ALA A 234 -19.50 4.47 -9.56
N MET A 235 -18.52 5.25 -9.08
CA MET A 235 -18.71 6.28 -8.08
C MET A 235 -17.95 7.56 -8.45
N ILE A 236 -18.52 8.70 -8.07
CA ILE A 236 -17.80 9.98 -7.96
C ILE A 236 -17.36 10.12 -6.51
N VAL A 237 -16.05 10.00 -6.28
CA VAL A 237 -15.42 9.99 -4.95
C VAL A 237 -14.93 11.39 -4.57
N TYR A 238 -14.94 11.72 -3.28
CA TYR A 238 -14.43 12.99 -2.73
C TYR A 238 -13.68 12.80 -1.42
#